data_AF-E9HM48-F1
#
_entry.id   AF-E9HM48-F1
#
_cell.length_a   1.000
_cell.length_b   1.000
_cell.length_c   1.000
_cell.angle_alpha   90.00
_cell.angle_beta   90.00
_cell.angle_gamma   90.00
#
_symmetry.space_group_name_H-M   'P 1'
#
loop_
_entity.id
_entity.type
_entity.pdbx_description
1 polymer ?
#
loop_
_entity_poly.entity_id
_entity_poly.type
_entity_poly.pdbx_seq_one_letter_code
_entity_poly.pdbx_strand_id
1 'polypeptide(L)'
;MKKGNRQISQVARQQFPSIDYPAAAELMKEAKKWMVVRHPFERILSAYRDKLENSTIHREDGTLHFYEKYGRKIVAKYRGKFPKEQNGGERIEPTFQEFVAYLINTDLTLYADDHWIPYYLFCTPCLIDYDVIIQFETLQEDVQLLLNLLGESSGPLRKHSTTLGRSKTELIKSYYSRLDRETILKLYEKYKIDFELFGYSIDGYLST
;
A
#
# COMPACT_ATOMS: atom_id res chain seq x y z
N MET A 1 -1.59 6.71 -35.15
CA MET A 1 -1.88 5.71 -34.10
C MET A 1 -0.92 5.95 -32.95
N LYS A 2 -1.39 6.42 -31.78
CA LYS A 2 -0.54 6.61 -30.59
C LYS A 2 -0.02 5.23 -30.16
N LYS A 3 1.30 5.03 -30.08
CA LYS A 3 1.90 3.84 -29.45
C LYS A 3 1.39 3.81 -28.01
N GLY A 4 0.43 2.94 -27.71
CA GLY A 4 0.00 2.71 -26.33
C GLY A 4 1.19 2.21 -25.53
N ASN A 5 1.57 2.95 -24.49
CA ASN A 5 2.57 2.48 -23.53
C ASN A 5 2.01 1.21 -22.88
N ARG A 6 2.46 0.03 -23.33
CA ARG A 6 2.15 -1.23 -22.66
C ARG A 6 2.72 -1.14 -21.24
N GLN A 7 1.93 -1.51 -20.25
CA GLN A 7 2.44 -1.56 -18.88
C GLN A 7 3.54 -2.62 -18.81
N ILE A 8 4.59 -2.34 -18.01
CA ILE A 8 5.71 -3.28 -17.83
C ILE A 8 5.19 -4.65 -17.34
N SER A 9 4.17 -4.65 -16.50
CA SER A 9 3.47 -5.86 -16.04
C SER A 9 2.91 -6.70 -17.19
N GLN A 10 2.33 -6.06 -18.21
CA GLN A 10 1.79 -6.76 -19.39
C GLN A 10 2.90 -7.36 -20.24
N VAL A 11 4.02 -6.65 -20.40
CA VAL A 11 5.20 -7.17 -21.11
C VAL A 11 5.81 -8.34 -20.35
N ALA A 12 5.98 -8.22 -19.03
CA ALA A 12 6.50 -9.28 -18.19
C ALA A 12 5.62 -10.53 -18.26
N ARG A 13 4.29 -10.41 -18.26
CA ARG A 13 3.35 -11.53 -18.38
C ARG A 13 3.37 -12.25 -19.72
N GLN A 14 3.86 -11.61 -20.79
CA GLN A 14 4.08 -12.28 -22.08
C GLN A 14 5.27 -13.23 -22.03
N GLN A 15 6.28 -12.91 -21.23
CA GLN A 15 7.48 -13.72 -21.05
C GLN A 15 7.33 -14.74 -19.91
N PHE A 16 6.60 -14.36 -18.86
CA PHE A 16 6.35 -15.17 -17.67
C PHE A 16 4.83 -15.34 -17.47
N PRO A 17 4.21 -16.29 -18.19
CA PRO A 17 2.78 -16.53 -18.09
C PRO A 17 2.39 -17.00 -16.68
N SER A 18 1.10 -16.92 -16.37
CA SER A 18 0.60 -17.48 -15.10
C SER A 18 0.82 -18.99 -15.09
N ILE A 19 1.45 -19.48 -14.03
CA ILE A 19 1.59 -20.90 -13.74
C ILE A 19 0.39 -21.37 -12.93
N ASP A 20 0.03 -22.65 -13.05
CA ASP A 20 -1.00 -23.26 -12.21
C ASP A 20 -0.48 -23.51 -10.79
N TYR A 21 -1.39 -23.78 -9.85
CA TYR A 21 -1.02 -23.96 -8.45
C TYR A 21 -0.03 -25.11 -8.21
N PRO A 22 -0.21 -26.31 -8.80
CA PRO A 22 0.76 -27.38 -8.65
C PRO A 22 2.16 -27.01 -9.15
N ALA A 23 2.29 -26.42 -10.34
CA ALA A 23 3.58 -25.99 -10.87
C ALA A 23 4.19 -24.86 -10.04
N ALA A 24 3.36 -23.93 -9.54
CA ALA A 24 3.82 -22.88 -8.61
C ALA A 24 4.36 -23.48 -7.32
N ALA A 25 3.68 -24.46 -6.74
CA ALA A 25 4.10 -25.10 -5.50
C ALA A 25 5.45 -25.82 -5.67
N GLU A 26 5.69 -26.50 -6.80
CA GLU A 26 6.99 -27.11 -7.10
C GLU A 26 8.07 -26.04 -7.34
N LEU A 27 7.79 -25.01 -8.14
CA LEU A 27 8.74 -23.91 -8.37
C LEU A 27 9.13 -23.21 -7.06
N MET A 28 8.18 -23.01 -6.16
CA MET A 28 8.41 -22.36 -4.86
C MET A 28 9.39 -23.13 -3.96
N LYS A 29 9.62 -24.42 -4.21
CA LYS A 29 10.63 -25.21 -3.46
C LYS A 29 12.06 -24.82 -3.85
N GLU A 30 12.27 -24.46 -5.11
CA GLU A 30 13.61 -24.16 -5.66
C GLU A 30 13.85 -22.65 -5.82
N ALA A 31 12.79 -21.86 -5.95
CA ALA A 31 12.87 -20.43 -6.15
C ALA A 31 13.41 -19.70 -4.91
N LYS A 32 14.26 -18.70 -5.16
CA LYS A 32 14.61 -17.68 -4.17
C LYS A 32 13.40 -16.77 -3.92
N LYS A 33 12.89 -16.78 -2.70
CA LYS A 33 11.68 -16.06 -2.30
C LYS A 33 12.05 -14.80 -1.55
N TRP A 34 11.50 -13.67 -1.96
CA TRP A 34 11.73 -12.39 -1.28
C TRP A 34 10.43 -11.60 -1.18
N MET A 35 10.35 -10.71 -0.20
CA MET A 35 9.25 -9.78 -0.05
C MET A 35 9.74 -8.40 0.34
N VAL A 36 9.00 -7.36 -0.05
CA VAL A 36 9.26 -5.97 0.35
C VAL A 36 8.19 -5.54 1.33
N VAL A 37 8.63 -5.12 2.51
CA VAL A 37 7.78 -4.60 3.58
C VAL A 37 8.03 -3.13 3.80
N ARG A 38 7.05 -2.44 4.37
CA ARG A 38 7.13 -1.03 4.73
C ARG A 38 6.44 -0.81 6.06
N HIS A 39 6.88 0.20 6.81
CA HIS A 39 6.22 0.61 8.04
C HIS A 39 4.68 0.69 7.84
N PRO A 40 3.86 -0.04 8.62
CA PRO A 40 2.43 -0.21 8.32
C PRO A 40 1.67 1.11 8.17
N PHE A 41 1.90 2.08 9.06
CA PHE A 41 1.26 3.40 8.97
C PHE A 41 1.70 4.24 7.78
N GLU A 42 2.94 4.09 7.32
CA GLU A 42 3.37 4.79 6.13
C GLU A 42 2.77 4.18 4.87
N ARG A 43 2.66 2.85 4.83
CA ARG A 43 1.98 2.13 3.74
C ARG A 43 0.52 2.57 3.65
N ILE A 44 -0.19 2.65 4.77
CA ILE A 44 -1.59 3.13 4.83
C ILE A 44 -1.69 4.56 4.29
N LEU A 45 -0.81 5.47 4.73
CA LEU A 45 -0.82 6.85 4.23
C LEU A 45 -0.50 6.91 2.73
N SER A 46 0.49 6.13 2.28
CA SER A 46 0.85 6.04 0.87
C SER A 46 -0.33 5.55 0.03
N ALA A 47 -1.03 4.50 0.48
CA ALA A 47 -2.20 3.96 -0.19
C ALA A 47 -3.36 4.96 -0.24
N TYR A 48 -3.64 5.66 0.87
CA TYR A 48 -4.65 6.73 0.89
C TYR A 48 -4.34 7.82 -0.15
N ARG A 49 -3.11 8.33 -0.14
CA ARG A 49 -2.71 9.43 -1.02
C ARG A 49 -2.71 9.04 -2.49
N ASP A 50 -2.26 7.82 -2.79
CA ASP A 50 -2.21 7.30 -4.15
C ASP A 50 -3.61 6.96 -4.68
N LYS A 51 -4.50 6.38 -3.86
CA LYS A 51 -5.76 5.79 -4.32
C LYS A 51 -7.02 6.60 -4.03
N LEU A 52 -7.05 7.33 -2.92
CA LEU A 52 -8.28 7.91 -2.36
C LEU A 52 -8.20 9.41 -2.11
N GLU A 53 -7.01 10.01 -2.08
CA GLU A 53 -6.87 11.44 -1.80
C GLU A 53 -7.38 12.30 -2.96
N ASN A 54 -7.14 11.91 -4.20
CA ASN A 54 -7.64 12.68 -5.32
C ASN A 54 -8.08 11.78 -6.47
N SER A 55 -9.38 11.74 -6.71
CA SER A 55 -10.00 10.92 -7.76
C SER A 55 -9.77 11.47 -9.18
N THR A 56 -9.23 12.69 -9.30
CA THR A 56 -9.10 13.41 -10.58
C THR A 56 -7.67 13.46 -11.14
N ILE A 57 -6.63 13.37 -10.30
CA ILE A 57 -5.22 13.53 -10.72
C ILE A 57 -4.73 12.36 -11.60
N HIS A 58 -5.34 11.18 -11.47
CA HIS A 58 -4.88 9.94 -12.11
C HIS A 58 -6.03 9.16 -12.76
N ARG A 59 -6.94 9.86 -13.46
CA ARG A 59 -8.09 9.23 -14.13
C ARG A 59 -7.69 8.12 -15.12
N GLU A 60 -6.48 8.20 -15.69
CA GLU A 60 -5.95 7.16 -16.58
C GLU A 60 -5.23 6.01 -15.84
N ASP A 61 -4.83 6.19 -14.57
CA ASP A 61 -4.06 5.21 -13.77
C ASP A 61 -4.90 4.49 -12.69
N GLY A 62 -6.23 4.60 -12.74
CA GLY A 62 -7.15 3.80 -11.93
C GLY A 62 -7.65 4.43 -10.62
N THR A 63 -7.33 5.68 -10.28
CA THR A 63 -7.85 6.29 -9.04
C THR A 63 -9.37 6.47 -9.02
N LEU A 64 -9.98 6.66 -10.19
CA LEU A 64 -11.44 6.66 -10.31
C LEU A 64 -12.05 5.31 -9.91
N HIS A 65 -11.38 4.20 -10.25
CA HIS A 65 -11.82 2.87 -9.85
C HIS A 65 -11.81 2.71 -8.32
N PHE A 66 -10.74 3.15 -7.65
CA PHE A 66 -10.65 3.12 -6.19
C PHE A 66 -11.69 4.00 -5.51
N TYR A 67 -11.92 5.18 -6.06
CA TYR A 67 -12.97 6.07 -5.58
C TYR A 67 -14.37 5.42 -5.68
N GLU A 68 -14.72 4.84 -6.83
CA GLU A 68 -16.03 4.19 -6.98
C GLU A 68 -16.16 2.92 -6.13
N LYS A 69 -15.09 2.12 -6.03
CA LYS A 69 -15.10 0.86 -5.27
C LYS A 69 -15.15 1.09 -3.75
N TYR A 70 -14.37 2.04 -3.25
CA TYR A 70 -14.19 2.31 -1.82
C TYR A 70 -14.58 3.74 -1.43
N GLY A 71 -13.98 4.75 -2.06
CA GLY A 71 -14.06 6.15 -1.63
C GLY A 71 -15.49 6.67 -1.43
N ARG A 72 -16.35 6.52 -2.44
CA ARG A 72 -17.76 6.93 -2.40
C ARG A 72 -18.54 6.23 -1.28
N LYS A 73 -18.25 4.96 -1.00
CA LYS A 73 -18.91 4.19 0.07
C LYS A 73 -18.43 4.61 1.46
N ILE A 74 -17.13 4.91 1.60
CA ILE A 74 -16.57 5.45 2.84
C ILE A 74 -17.24 6.78 3.18
N VAL A 75 -17.32 7.70 2.20
CA VAL A 75 -18.00 8.99 2.40
C VAL A 75 -19.47 8.81 2.74
N ALA A 76 -20.18 7.93 2.03
CA ALA A 76 -21.58 7.65 2.32
C ALA A 76 -21.79 7.13 3.76
N LYS A 77 -20.90 6.26 4.24
CA LYS A 77 -20.96 5.70 5.60
C LYS A 77 -20.75 6.77 6.68
N TYR A 78 -19.76 7.65 6.52
CA TYR A 78 -19.36 8.58 7.59
C TYR A 78 -20.01 9.97 7.50
N ARG A 79 -20.49 10.38 6.32
CA ARG A 79 -21.21 11.66 6.12
C ARG A 79 -22.72 11.50 5.96
N GLY A 80 -23.23 10.26 5.96
CA GLY A 80 -24.67 9.96 5.84
C GLY A 80 -25.29 10.27 4.48
N LYS A 81 -24.48 10.59 3.46
CA LYS A 81 -24.93 10.93 2.11
C LYS A 81 -23.91 10.48 1.07
N PHE A 82 -24.40 9.99 -0.07
CA PHE A 82 -23.53 9.79 -1.22
C PHE A 82 -23.04 11.15 -1.75
N PRO A 83 -21.73 11.30 -2.00
CA PRO A 83 -21.21 12.51 -2.61
C PRO A 83 -21.84 12.68 -4.00
N LYS A 84 -22.56 13.79 -4.17
CA LYS A 84 -22.97 14.30 -5.48
C LYS A 84 -21.76 15.00 -6.13
N GLU A 85 -21.81 15.25 -7.45
CA GLU A 85 -20.78 16.05 -8.13
C GLU A 85 -20.49 17.35 -7.37
N GLN A 86 -19.31 17.96 -7.57
CA GLN A 86 -18.73 19.11 -6.82
C GLN A 86 -19.59 20.41 -6.84
N ASN A 87 -20.87 20.31 -6.56
CA ASN A 87 -21.79 21.41 -6.39
C ASN A 87 -21.73 21.82 -4.91
N GLY A 88 -21.03 22.92 -4.63
CA GLY A 88 -20.95 23.51 -3.29
C GLY A 88 -19.59 23.44 -2.58
N GLY A 89 -18.51 23.06 -3.28
CA GLY A 89 -17.14 23.13 -2.75
C GLY A 89 -16.75 22.05 -1.73
N GLU A 90 -17.65 21.13 -1.38
CA GLU A 90 -17.33 19.98 -0.53
C GLU A 90 -16.54 18.93 -1.32
N ARG A 91 -15.44 18.45 -0.74
CA ARG A 91 -14.60 17.40 -1.34
C ARG A 91 -15.36 16.08 -1.40
N ILE A 92 -15.44 15.47 -2.58
CA ILE A 92 -16.17 14.22 -2.80
C ILE A 92 -15.41 12.99 -2.28
N GLU A 93 -14.09 13.08 -2.17
CA GLU A 93 -13.22 12.03 -1.65
C GLU A 93 -13.29 11.92 -0.11
N PRO A 94 -13.04 10.72 0.45
CA PRO A 94 -12.91 10.56 1.88
C PRO A 94 -11.69 11.32 2.40
N THR A 95 -11.81 11.85 3.61
CA THR A 95 -10.68 12.34 4.41
C THR A 95 -9.82 11.17 4.88
N PHE A 96 -8.60 11.48 5.35
CA PHE A 96 -7.74 10.45 5.93
C PHE A 96 -8.36 9.82 7.18
N GLN A 97 -9.03 10.61 8.02
CA GLN A 97 -9.71 10.12 9.22
C GLN A 97 -10.86 9.17 8.89
N GLU A 98 -11.67 9.48 7.87
CA GLU A 98 -12.73 8.58 7.40
C GLU A 98 -12.15 7.27 6.83
N PHE A 99 -11.02 7.33 6.13
CA PHE A 99 -10.33 6.15 5.64
C PHE A 99 -9.76 5.29 6.78
N VAL A 100 -9.11 5.90 7.77
CA VAL A 100 -8.61 5.17 8.95
C VAL A 100 -9.76 4.54 9.75
N ALA A 101 -10.84 5.28 9.96
CA ALA A 101 -12.04 4.74 10.58
C ALA A 101 -12.61 3.56 9.79
N TYR A 102 -12.62 3.63 8.45
CA TYR A 102 -12.98 2.50 7.59
C TYR A 102 -12.09 1.28 7.85
N LEU A 103 -10.76 1.43 7.85
CA LEU A 103 -9.85 0.31 8.08
C LEU A 103 -10.07 -0.37 9.45
N ILE A 104 -10.26 0.42 10.50
CA ILE A 104 -10.53 -0.08 11.86
C ILE A 104 -11.83 -0.89 11.88
N ASN A 105 -12.89 -0.37 11.25
CA ASN A 105 -14.25 -0.92 11.33
C ASN A 105 -14.60 -1.90 10.21
N THR A 106 -13.65 -2.33 9.39
CA THR A 106 -13.88 -3.26 8.28
C THR A 106 -13.11 -4.56 8.52
N ASP A 107 -13.74 -5.68 8.20
CA ASP A 107 -13.01 -6.96 8.14
C ASP A 107 -12.09 -6.95 6.91
N LEU A 108 -10.79 -6.80 7.17
CA LEU A 108 -9.77 -6.71 6.13
C LEU A 108 -9.43 -8.09 5.53
N THR A 109 -9.90 -9.19 6.13
CA THR A 109 -9.74 -10.52 5.54
C THR A 109 -10.65 -10.72 4.33
N LEU A 110 -11.80 -10.02 4.31
CA LEU A 110 -12.84 -10.17 3.29
C LEU A 110 -12.91 -8.99 2.32
N TYR A 111 -12.64 -7.77 2.79
CA TYR A 111 -12.96 -6.55 2.05
C TYR A 111 -11.77 -5.62 1.81
N ALA A 112 -10.56 -6.04 2.15
CA ALA A 112 -9.38 -5.21 1.93
C ALA A 112 -8.93 -5.22 0.47
N ASP A 113 -8.19 -4.18 0.14
CA ASP A 113 -7.44 -4.05 -1.08
C ASP A 113 -5.99 -4.45 -0.84
N ASP A 114 -5.29 -4.90 -1.90
CA ASP A 114 -3.88 -5.28 -1.82
C ASP A 114 -2.98 -4.13 -1.33
N HIS A 115 -3.39 -2.87 -1.50
CA HIS A 115 -2.62 -1.72 -1.06
C HIS A 115 -2.60 -1.52 0.48
N TRP A 116 -3.64 -1.95 1.20
CA TRP A 116 -3.75 -1.72 2.66
C TRP A 116 -4.10 -2.96 3.48
N ILE A 117 -4.28 -4.13 2.86
CA ILE A 117 -4.35 -5.38 3.60
C ILE A 117 -3.02 -5.63 4.36
N PRO A 118 -3.05 -6.06 5.64
CA PRO A 118 -1.85 -6.46 6.35
C PRO A 118 -1.02 -7.51 5.59
N TYR A 119 0.30 -7.40 5.67
CA TYR A 119 1.23 -8.34 5.04
C TYR A 119 1.06 -9.76 5.58
N TYR A 120 0.80 -9.92 6.88
CA TYR A 120 0.56 -11.24 7.48
C TYR A 120 -0.62 -11.99 6.83
N LEU A 121 -1.60 -11.25 6.30
CA LEU A 121 -2.75 -11.81 5.57
C LEU A 121 -2.46 -12.00 4.07
N PHE A 122 -1.78 -11.04 3.45
CA PHE A 122 -1.64 -11.00 1.99
C PHE A 122 -0.43 -11.77 1.47
N CYS A 123 0.71 -11.63 2.13
CA CYS A 123 1.96 -12.31 1.77
C CYS A 123 2.19 -13.58 2.60
N THR A 124 1.37 -13.81 3.64
CA THR A 124 1.40 -15.02 4.47
C THR A 124 2.83 -15.49 4.83
N PRO A 125 3.68 -14.61 5.42
CA PRO A 125 5.06 -14.95 5.78
C PRO A 125 5.17 -16.09 6.80
N CYS A 126 4.07 -16.46 7.46
CA CYS A 126 4.02 -17.65 8.33
C CYS A 126 3.88 -18.97 7.55
N LEU A 127 3.47 -18.92 6.27
CA LEU A 127 3.29 -20.07 5.39
C LEU A 127 4.38 -20.16 4.31
N ILE A 128 4.90 -19.01 3.88
CA ILE A 128 5.96 -18.92 2.88
C ILE A 128 7.29 -18.65 3.59
N ASP A 129 8.24 -19.56 3.42
CA ASP A 129 9.60 -19.39 3.93
C ASP A 129 10.38 -18.43 3.02
N TYR A 130 10.35 -17.14 3.35
CA TYR A 130 11.03 -16.10 2.59
C TYR A 130 12.54 -16.10 2.89
N ASP A 131 13.35 -16.19 1.85
CA ASP A 131 14.81 -16.09 1.96
C ASP A 131 15.29 -14.69 2.33
N VAL A 132 14.57 -13.65 1.87
CA VAL A 132 14.95 -12.24 2.05
C VAL A 132 13.71 -11.39 2.32
N ILE A 133 13.74 -10.61 3.40
CA ILE A 133 12.76 -9.57 3.70
C ILE A 133 13.45 -8.22 3.53
N ILE A 134 12.97 -7.43 2.57
CA ILE A 134 13.51 -6.12 2.23
C ILE A 134 12.65 -5.04 2.87
N GLN A 135 13.27 -4.12 3.61
CA GLN A 135 12.57 -2.95 4.12
C GLN A 135 12.56 -1.83 3.08
N PHE A 136 11.43 -1.14 2.95
CA PHE A 136 11.27 -0.09 1.94
C PHE A 136 12.23 1.08 2.17
N GLU A 137 12.63 1.31 3.42
CA GLU A 137 13.60 2.30 3.87
C GLU A 137 14.99 2.10 3.27
N THR A 138 15.37 0.84 2.99
CA THR A 138 16.67 0.40 2.44
C THR A 138 16.52 -0.25 1.06
N LEU A 139 15.39 -0.04 0.39
CA LEU A 139 15.01 -0.75 -0.84
C LEU A 139 16.08 -0.70 -1.93
N GLN A 140 16.76 0.44 -2.09
CA GLN A 140 17.75 0.61 -3.15
C GLN A 140 18.97 -0.28 -2.91
N GLU A 141 19.47 -0.26 -1.68
CA GLU A 141 20.63 -1.02 -1.24
C GLU A 141 20.31 -2.52 -1.22
N ASP A 142 19.16 -2.89 -0.69
CA ASP A 142 18.73 -4.28 -0.52
C ASP A 142 18.43 -4.96 -1.86
N VAL A 143 17.82 -4.24 -2.81
CA VAL A 143 17.60 -4.79 -4.16
C VAL A 143 18.92 -4.98 -4.89
N GLN A 144 19.89 -4.07 -4.72
CA GLN A 144 21.22 -4.26 -5.30
C GLN A 144 21.92 -5.50 -4.71
N LEU A 145 21.81 -5.70 -3.39
CA LEU A 145 22.33 -6.90 -2.73
C LEU A 145 21.65 -8.17 -3.26
N LEU A 146 20.31 -8.16 -3.36
CA LEU A 146 19.55 -9.29 -3.89
C LEU A 146 19.95 -9.64 -5.32
N LEU A 147 20.12 -8.65 -6.20
CA LEU A 147 20.55 -8.89 -7.58
C LEU A 147 21.96 -9.49 -7.63
N ASN A 148 22.89 -8.98 -6.82
CA ASN A 148 24.23 -9.54 -6.72
C ASN A 148 24.21 -11.01 -6.26
N LEU A 149 23.34 -11.36 -5.29
CA LEU A 149 23.15 -12.74 -4.84
C LEU A 149 22.60 -13.65 -5.94
N LEU A 150 21.82 -13.10 -6.87
CA LEU A 150 21.27 -13.81 -8.03
C LEU A 150 22.25 -13.88 -9.21
N GLY A 151 23.45 -13.27 -9.10
CA GLY A 151 24.39 -13.16 -10.21
C GLY A 151 23.94 -12.17 -11.29
N GLU A 152 22.97 -11.31 -10.97
CA GLU A 152 22.39 -10.34 -11.88
C GLU A 152 22.88 -8.92 -11.55
N SER A 153 22.75 -8.02 -12.52
CA SER A 153 23.03 -6.60 -12.31
C SER A 153 21.94 -5.75 -12.94
N SER A 154 21.56 -4.67 -12.26
CA SER A 154 20.64 -3.67 -12.82
C SER A 154 21.17 -2.26 -12.62
N GLY A 155 20.65 -1.33 -13.41
CA GLY A 155 20.78 0.10 -13.12
C GLY A 155 20.04 0.48 -11.83
N PRO A 156 20.23 1.73 -11.36
CA PRO A 156 19.58 2.20 -10.13
C PRO A 156 18.05 2.14 -10.27
N LEU A 157 17.36 1.70 -9.21
CA LEU A 157 15.90 1.78 -9.15
C LEU A 157 15.44 3.22 -9.35
N ARG A 158 14.43 3.41 -10.19
CA ARG A 158 13.78 4.71 -10.33
C ARG A 158 13.02 5.02 -9.05
N LYS A 159 13.47 6.05 -8.32
CA LYS A 159 12.75 6.58 -7.16
C LYS A 159 11.53 7.37 -7.65
N HIS A 160 10.33 6.85 -7.37
CA HIS A 160 9.10 7.63 -7.49
C HIS A 160 8.93 8.47 -6.22
N SER A 161 9.14 9.79 -6.32
CA SER A 161 8.86 10.71 -5.22
C SER A 161 7.41 11.14 -5.25
N THR A 162 6.67 10.84 -4.19
CA THR A 162 5.27 11.27 -3.99
C THR A 162 5.16 12.35 -2.91
N THR A 163 6.27 12.88 -2.40
CA THR A 163 6.28 13.80 -1.26
C THR A 163 6.01 15.26 -1.64
N LEU A 164 5.91 15.59 -2.94
CA LEU A 164 5.60 16.92 -3.47
C LEU A 164 6.44 18.04 -2.81
N GLY A 165 7.73 17.77 -2.56
CA GLY A 165 8.66 18.73 -1.97
C GLY A 165 8.67 18.79 -0.43
N ARG A 166 7.84 18.02 0.27
CA ARG A 166 7.90 17.86 1.75
C ARG A 166 8.84 16.73 2.14
N SER A 167 9.37 16.78 3.36
CA SER A 167 9.99 15.59 3.95
C SER A 167 8.94 14.52 4.26
N LYS A 168 9.36 13.25 4.22
CA LYS A 168 8.54 12.08 4.60
C LYS A 168 7.92 12.28 5.99
N THR A 169 8.72 12.75 6.95
CA THR A 169 8.34 12.96 8.35
C THR A 169 7.28 14.05 8.51
N GLU A 170 7.45 15.20 7.87
CA GLU A 170 6.46 16.30 7.93
C GLU A 170 5.13 15.87 7.33
N LEU A 171 5.18 15.13 6.21
CA LEU A 171 3.99 14.60 5.58
C LEU A 171 3.26 13.65 6.53
N ILE A 172 3.93 12.62 7.06
CA ILE A 172 3.32 11.68 8.02
C ILE A 172 2.70 12.42 9.20
N LYS A 173 3.43 13.36 9.81
CA LYS A 173 2.95 14.15 10.93
C LYS A 173 1.69 14.93 10.59
N SER A 174 1.61 15.54 9.41
CA SER A 174 0.44 16.32 8.99
C SER A 174 -0.85 15.49 8.83
N TYR A 175 -0.74 14.18 8.64
CA TYR A 175 -1.91 13.29 8.54
C TYR A 175 -2.27 12.65 9.88
N TYR A 176 -1.28 12.11 10.59
CA TYR A 176 -1.51 11.38 11.84
C TYR A 176 -1.81 12.29 13.04
N SER A 177 -1.32 13.55 13.06
CA SER A 177 -1.71 14.53 14.11
C SER A 177 -3.19 14.92 14.09
N ARG A 178 -3.95 14.52 13.06
CA ARG A 178 -5.39 14.75 12.98
C ARG A 178 -6.23 13.60 13.55
N LEU A 179 -5.57 12.56 14.07
CA LEU A 179 -6.19 11.41 14.71
C LEU A 179 -5.95 11.50 16.22
N ASP A 180 -6.96 11.17 17.02
CA ASP A 180 -6.74 11.03 18.44
C ASP A 180 -5.94 9.76 18.77
N ARG A 181 -5.37 9.74 19.99
CA ARG A 181 -4.57 8.62 20.49
C ARG A 181 -5.31 7.29 20.43
N GLU A 182 -6.60 7.29 20.74
CA GLU A 182 -7.41 6.07 20.75
C GLU A 182 -7.54 5.47 19.33
N THR A 183 -7.77 6.32 18.33
CA THR A 183 -7.86 5.95 16.93
C THR A 183 -6.54 5.36 16.43
N ILE A 184 -5.41 5.97 16.82
CA ILE A 184 -4.08 5.47 16.47
C ILE A 184 -3.82 4.10 17.10
N LEU A 185 -4.18 3.90 18.38
CA LEU A 185 -4.03 2.61 19.05
C LEU A 185 -4.93 1.52 18.42
N LYS A 186 -6.18 1.84 18.07
CA LYS A 186 -7.07 0.92 17.36
C LYS A 186 -6.52 0.53 15.98
N LEU A 187 -5.96 1.51 15.25
CA LEU A 187 -5.31 1.22 13.98
C LEU A 187 -4.06 0.36 14.18
N TYR A 188 -3.25 0.63 15.20
CA TYR A 188 -2.10 -0.20 15.52
C TYR A 188 -2.50 -1.65 15.81
N GLU A 189 -3.49 -1.87 16.67
CA GLU A 189 -3.98 -3.22 16.97
C GLU A 189 -4.45 -3.95 15.70
N LYS A 190 -5.03 -3.24 14.73
CA LYS A 190 -5.42 -3.82 13.43
C LYS A 190 -4.24 -4.33 12.59
N TYR A 191 -3.05 -3.75 12.75
CA TYR A 191 -1.83 -4.07 11.99
C TYR A 191 -0.70 -4.61 12.87
N LYS A 192 -0.98 -4.94 14.13
CA LYS A 192 0.02 -5.25 15.17
C LYS A 192 0.99 -6.35 14.77
N ILE A 193 0.48 -7.41 14.14
CA ILE A 193 1.30 -8.53 13.68
C ILE A 193 2.33 -8.05 12.66
N ASP A 194 2.00 -7.14 11.75
CA ASP A 194 2.99 -6.59 10.80
C ASP A 194 4.05 -5.73 11.52
N PHE A 195 3.67 -4.98 12.56
CA PHE A 195 4.63 -4.24 13.37
C PHE A 195 5.63 -5.20 14.04
N GLU A 196 5.12 -6.24 14.69
CA GLU A 196 5.92 -7.23 15.41
C GLU A 196 6.81 -8.06 14.48
N LEU A 197 6.25 -8.57 13.36
CA LEU A 197 6.98 -9.42 12.42
C LEU A 197 8.17 -8.71 11.77
N PHE A 198 8.04 -7.40 11.49
CA PHE A 198 9.04 -6.66 10.73
C PHE A 198 9.82 -5.64 11.57
N GLY A 199 9.66 -5.67 12.89
CA GLY A 199 10.43 -4.84 13.82
C GLY A 199 10.13 -3.34 13.72
N TYR A 200 8.89 -2.96 13.38
CA TYR A 200 8.47 -1.57 13.38
C TYR A 200 7.94 -1.13 14.75
N SER A 201 8.11 0.14 15.09
CA SER A 201 7.56 0.75 16.31
C SER A 201 6.42 1.72 15.99
N ILE A 202 5.44 1.79 16.88
CA ILE A 202 4.40 2.83 16.88
C ILE A 202 4.90 4.16 17.47
N ASP A 203 6.11 4.19 17.99
CA ASP A 203 6.69 5.38 18.62
C ASP A 203 6.71 6.57 17.65
N GLY A 204 6.44 7.76 18.17
CA GLY A 204 6.33 8.99 17.38
C GLY A 204 4.95 9.23 16.76
N TYR A 205 4.05 8.24 16.72
CA TYR A 205 2.64 8.43 16.33
C TYR A 205 1.72 8.67 17.53
N LEU A 206 2.13 8.28 18.73
CA LEU A 206 1.34 8.45 19.96
C LEU A 206 1.55 9.81 20.65
N SER A 207 2.53 10.58 20.18
CA SER A 207 2.96 11.88 20.71
C SER A 207 2.62 13.04 19.76
N THR A 208 1.93 12.77 18.66
CA THR A 208 1.51 13.78 17.67
C THR A 208 0.19 14.43 18.01
#